data_AF-Q6DSZ5-F1
#
_entry.id   AF-Q6DSZ5-F1
#
_cell.length_a   1.000
_cell.length_b   1.000
_cell.length_c   1.000
_cell.angle_alpha   90.00
_cell.angle_beta   90.00
_cell.angle_gamma   90.00
#
_symmetry.space_group_name_H-M   'P 1'
#
loop_
_entity.id
_entity.type
_entity.pdbx_description
1 polymer ?
#
loop_
_entity_poly.entity_id
_entity_poly.type
_entity_poly.pdbx_seq_one_letter_code
_entity_poly.pdbx_strand_id
1 'polypeptide(L)'
;SITCSLNGYNPGVQGPISIENFKKINEAYQILQTALKKGLPALKENNGTVTVNYTYTCSGEGNDNCLPKVTGVDNQNGGTKTETQTIDGKTVNTTISSKVVNSTASGNTSHVSYTEITNKLEGVPDSAQALLAQASTLINTINSACPWFTATSSSSPNAPQWKWNANSGGLCGAFKDEISAIQGMIANAQEAVAQSKIVSENVQNQNNLGTGKPFNPYTDASFAQSMLANANAQAKMLNLAHQVAQTINPDNLTGDF
;
A
#
# COMPACT_ATOMS: atom_id res chain seq x y z
N SER A 1 5.22 17.95 1.33
CA SER A 1 4.92 17.64 -0.08
C SER A 1 6.18 17.10 -0.74
N ILE A 2 6.04 16.28 -1.79
CA ILE A 2 7.14 15.89 -2.67
C ILE A 2 6.96 16.63 -3.99
N THR A 3 8.04 17.22 -4.52
CA THR A 3 8.01 18.01 -5.75
C THR A 3 8.66 17.23 -6.89
N CYS A 4 7.89 16.95 -7.94
CA CYS A 4 8.38 16.33 -9.18
C CYS A 4 8.64 17.43 -10.23
N SER A 5 9.88 17.93 -10.30
CA SER A 5 10.25 19.07 -11.17
C SER A 5 11.54 18.85 -11.98
N LEU A 6 11.92 17.58 -12.22
CA LEU A 6 13.09 17.26 -13.03
C LEU A 6 12.72 17.29 -14.52
N ASN A 7 13.20 18.32 -15.23
CA ASN A 7 12.95 18.52 -16.66
C ASN A 7 14.18 18.12 -17.50
N GLY A 8 13.97 17.85 -18.79
CA GLY A 8 15.06 17.54 -19.74
C GLY A 8 15.57 16.10 -19.68
N TYR A 9 14.98 15.25 -18.83
CA TYR A 9 15.31 13.83 -18.72
C TYR A 9 14.05 12.99 -18.94
N ASN A 10 14.18 11.89 -19.70
CA ASN A 10 13.09 10.95 -19.91
C ASN A 10 12.84 10.12 -18.63
N PRO A 11 11.57 9.96 -18.19
CA PRO A 11 11.26 9.08 -17.07
C PRO A 11 11.58 7.61 -17.34
N GLY A 12 12.05 6.89 -16.33
CA GLY A 12 12.39 5.47 -16.44
C GLY A 12 13.40 4.97 -15.42
N VAL A 13 13.89 3.75 -15.62
CA VAL A 13 14.91 3.11 -14.78
C VAL A 13 16.15 3.99 -14.70
N GLN A 14 16.62 4.26 -13.48
CA GLN A 14 17.72 5.19 -13.19
C GLN A 14 17.51 6.63 -13.72
N GLY A 15 16.28 7.00 -14.07
CA GLY A 15 15.85 8.35 -14.43
C GLY A 15 14.83 8.90 -13.43
N PRO A 16 14.17 10.04 -13.72
CA PRO A 16 13.03 10.49 -12.93
C PRO A 16 11.92 9.45 -12.94
N ILE A 17 11.22 9.32 -11.81
CA ILE A 17 9.95 8.58 -11.79
C ILE A 17 8.91 9.31 -12.63
N SER A 18 8.14 8.57 -13.44
CA SER A 18 7.03 9.16 -14.18
C SER A 18 5.94 9.64 -13.23
N ILE A 19 5.21 10.69 -13.61
CA ILE A 19 4.07 11.16 -12.83
C ILE A 19 2.99 10.08 -12.72
N GLU A 20 2.84 9.23 -13.74
CA GLU A 20 1.92 8.08 -13.70
C GLU A 20 2.28 7.11 -12.56
N ASN A 21 3.55 6.67 -12.48
CA ASN A 21 4.00 5.79 -11.40
C ASN A 21 3.94 6.49 -10.04
N PHE A 22 4.24 7.79 -9.99
CA PHE A 22 4.13 8.55 -8.75
C PHE A 22 2.67 8.67 -8.27
N LYS A 23 1.69 8.83 -9.17
CA LYS A 23 0.26 8.81 -8.81
C LYS A 23 -0.15 7.47 -8.19
N LYS A 24 0.30 6.33 -8.77
CA LYS A 24 0.06 4.97 -8.21
C LYS A 24 0.66 4.82 -6.81
N ILE A 25 1.92 5.23 -6.63
CA ILE A 25 2.61 5.24 -5.33
C ILE A 25 1.86 6.11 -4.33
N ASN A 26 1.49 7.33 -4.73
CA ASN A 26 0.84 8.28 -3.85
C ASN A 26 -0.54 7.79 -3.42
N GLU A 27 -1.38 7.27 -4.31
CA GLU A 27 -2.68 6.73 -3.91
C GLU A 27 -2.55 5.60 -2.89
N ALA A 28 -1.70 4.61 -3.16
CA ALA A 28 -1.45 3.51 -2.23
C ALA A 28 -0.92 4.01 -0.88
N TYR A 29 0.02 4.96 -0.88
CA TYR A 29 0.55 5.59 0.32
C TYR A 29 -0.55 6.31 1.12
N GLN A 30 -1.40 7.11 0.47
CA GLN A 30 -2.46 7.86 1.16
C GLN A 30 -3.51 6.93 1.77
N ILE A 31 -3.87 5.84 1.09
CA ILE A 31 -4.76 4.80 1.62
C ILE A 31 -4.16 4.17 2.87
N LEU A 32 -2.91 3.70 2.78
CA LEU A 32 -2.20 3.05 3.88
C LEU A 32 -2.07 3.97 5.10
N GLN A 33 -1.62 5.22 4.89
CA GLN A 33 -1.44 6.17 5.97
C GLN A 33 -2.77 6.55 6.63
N THR A 34 -3.84 6.67 5.86
CA THR A 34 -5.17 6.95 6.40
C THR A 34 -5.68 5.79 7.25
N ALA A 35 -5.51 4.55 6.78
CA ALA A 35 -5.88 3.35 7.53
C ALA A 35 -5.04 3.19 8.80
N LEU A 36 -3.72 3.38 8.73
CA LEU A 36 -2.82 3.34 9.89
C LEU A 36 -3.19 4.39 10.94
N LYS A 37 -3.53 5.61 10.51
CA LYS A 37 -3.97 6.68 11.41
C LYS A 37 -5.31 6.37 12.09
N LYS A 38 -6.23 5.72 11.38
CA LYS A 38 -7.51 5.25 11.94
C LYS A 38 -7.32 4.10 12.93
N GLY A 39 -6.30 3.27 12.69
CA GLY A 39 -6.08 1.99 13.36
C GLY A 39 -6.58 0.84 12.49
N LEU A 40 -5.77 -0.21 12.40
CA LEU A 40 -6.07 -1.38 11.58
C LEU A 40 -7.11 -2.28 12.29
N PRO A 41 -8.12 -2.79 11.58
CA PRO A 41 -9.11 -3.68 12.19
C PRO A 41 -8.53 -5.07 12.44
N ALA A 42 -9.22 -5.87 13.26
CA ALA A 42 -8.86 -7.27 13.46
C ALA A 42 -9.00 -8.09 12.16
N LEU A 43 -8.22 -9.17 11.98
CA LEU A 43 -8.18 -9.96 10.74
C LEU A 43 -9.55 -10.49 10.28
N LYS A 44 -10.48 -10.74 11.22
CA LYS A 44 -11.84 -11.22 10.89
C LYS A 44 -12.75 -10.13 10.30
N GLU A 45 -12.42 -8.87 10.51
CA GLU A 45 -13.24 -7.73 10.10
C GLU A 45 -12.94 -7.36 8.64
N ASN A 46 -13.67 -7.98 7.72
CA ASN A 46 -13.42 -7.83 6.28
C ASN A 46 -14.28 -6.75 5.61
N ASN A 47 -15.21 -6.13 6.33
CA ASN A 47 -16.23 -5.22 5.77
C ASN A 47 -16.01 -3.74 6.11
N GLY A 48 -15.00 -3.42 6.90
CA GLY A 48 -14.66 -2.04 7.21
C GLY A 48 -14.26 -1.24 5.97
N THR A 49 -14.43 0.07 6.07
CA THR A 49 -14.02 1.01 5.04
C THR A 49 -13.46 2.30 5.64
N VAL A 50 -12.71 3.04 4.83
CA VAL A 50 -12.16 4.35 5.15
C VAL A 50 -12.39 5.32 3.99
N THR A 51 -12.49 6.62 4.31
CA THR A 51 -12.51 7.68 3.30
C THR A 51 -11.12 8.31 3.23
N VAL A 52 -10.58 8.40 2.02
CA VAL A 52 -9.23 8.92 1.77
C VAL A 52 -9.35 10.19 0.95
N ASN A 53 -8.61 11.23 1.32
CA ASN A 53 -8.57 12.47 0.58
C ASN A 53 -7.12 12.91 0.41
N TYR A 54 -6.72 13.21 -0.83
CA TYR A 54 -5.40 13.73 -1.12
C TYR A 54 -5.42 14.70 -2.30
N THR A 55 -4.45 15.62 -2.31
CA THR A 55 -4.32 16.64 -3.34
C THR A 55 -2.95 16.60 -4.00
N TYR A 56 -2.88 17.07 -5.25
CA TYR A 56 -1.64 17.38 -5.94
C TYR A 56 -1.83 18.60 -6.85
N THR A 57 -0.74 19.28 -7.17
CA THR A 57 -0.77 20.52 -7.95
C THR A 57 0.14 20.43 -9.17
N CYS A 58 -0.29 21.01 -10.30
CA CYS A 58 0.51 21.19 -11.49
C CYS A 58 0.72 22.68 -11.80
N SER A 59 1.96 23.07 -12.02
CA SER A 59 2.37 24.41 -12.44
C SER A 59 3.47 24.32 -13.50
N GLY A 60 3.78 25.45 -14.14
CA GLY A 60 4.79 25.54 -15.19
C GLY A 60 4.22 25.38 -16.60
N GLU A 61 4.82 26.09 -17.56
CA GLU A 61 4.44 26.03 -18.96
C GLU A 61 4.61 24.60 -19.52
N GLY A 62 3.62 24.14 -20.30
CA GLY A 62 3.64 22.80 -20.91
C GLY A 62 3.29 21.63 -19.98
N ASN A 63 3.04 21.87 -18.67
CA ASN A 63 2.67 20.79 -17.75
C ASN A 63 1.24 20.30 -17.99
N ASP A 64 1.08 19.06 -18.45
CA ASP A 64 -0.22 18.50 -18.81
C ASP A 64 -0.80 17.47 -17.83
N ASN A 65 -0.10 17.21 -16.72
CA ASN A 65 -0.45 16.16 -15.73
C ASN A 65 -1.77 16.40 -14.98
N CYS A 66 -2.32 17.61 -15.06
CA CYS A 66 -3.59 18.03 -14.46
C CYS A 66 -4.64 18.43 -15.52
N LEU A 67 -4.40 18.21 -16.82
CA LEU A 67 -5.40 18.55 -17.84
C LEU A 67 -6.64 17.64 -17.75
N PRO A 68 -7.81 18.12 -18.21
CA PRO A 68 -9.03 17.31 -18.35
C PRO A 68 -8.82 15.95 -19.03
N LYS A 69 -8.00 15.90 -20.09
CA LYS A 69 -7.66 14.65 -20.80
C LYS A 69 -6.96 13.59 -19.93
N VAL A 70 -6.25 14.02 -18.88
CA VAL A 70 -5.47 13.15 -17.98
C VAL A 70 -6.28 12.81 -16.73
N THR A 71 -7.04 13.77 -16.20
CA THR A 71 -7.78 13.65 -14.94
C THR A 71 -9.23 13.19 -15.15
N GLY A 72 -9.74 13.30 -16.37
CA GLY A 72 -11.11 12.97 -16.74
C GLY A 72 -12.17 13.97 -16.28
N VAL A 73 -11.80 15.08 -15.62
CA VAL A 73 -12.76 16.12 -15.22
C VAL A 73 -13.30 16.87 -16.43
N ASP A 74 -14.57 17.30 -16.37
CA ASP A 74 -15.20 18.01 -17.49
C ASP A 74 -14.56 19.37 -17.80
N ASN A 75 -14.08 20.06 -16.76
CA ASN A 75 -13.48 21.39 -16.85
C ASN A 75 -12.27 21.51 -15.94
N GLN A 76 -11.21 22.18 -16.42
CA GLN A 76 -10.00 22.36 -15.62
C GLN A 76 -10.21 23.26 -14.40
N ASN A 77 -11.11 24.24 -14.46
CA ASN A 77 -11.44 25.10 -13.33
C ASN A 77 -12.88 24.84 -12.85
N GLY A 78 -13.04 24.29 -11.65
CA GLY A 78 -14.33 23.96 -11.05
C GLY A 78 -14.96 22.67 -11.54
N GLY A 79 -14.33 21.94 -12.47
CA GLY A 79 -14.83 20.66 -12.94
C GLY A 79 -14.69 19.56 -11.89
N THR A 80 -15.61 18.60 -11.94
CA THR A 80 -15.64 17.44 -11.06
C THR A 80 -16.02 16.21 -11.88
N LYS A 81 -15.45 15.07 -11.56
CA LYS A 81 -15.81 13.75 -12.09
C LYS A 81 -16.03 12.81 -10.92
N THR A 82 -17.06 11.96 -11.02
CA THR A 82 -17.18 10.78 -10.15
C THR A 82 -17.02 9.54 -11.00
N GLU A 83 -16.15 8.64 -10.54
CA GLU A 83 -15.96 7.33 -11.16
C GLU A 83 -15.90 6.25 -10.09
N THR A 84 -16.16 5.01 -10.50
CA THR A 84 -16.04 3.85 -9.64
C THR A 84 -14.77 3.09 -10.01
N GLN A 85 -13.99 2.73 -9.01
CA GLN A 85 -12.88 1.80 -9.17
C GLN A 85 -13.07 0.58 -8.28
N THR A 86 -12.42 -0.53 -8.65
CA THR A 86 -12.49 -1.77 -7.87
C THR A 86 -11.20 -1.93 -7.07
N ILE A 87 -11.31 -1.99 -5.74
CA ILE A 87 -10.19 -2.31 -4.84
C ILE A 87 -10.60 -3.55 -4.04
N ASP A 88 -9.79 -4.62 -4.12
CA ASP A 88 -10.04 -5.91 -3.45
C ASP A 88 -11.46 -6.47 -3.71
N GLY A 89 -11.92 -6.37 -4.96
CA GLY A 89 -13.26 -6.82 -5.37
C GLY A 89 -14.41 -5.94 -4.87
N LYS A 90 -14.14 -4.85 -4.15
CA LYS A 90 -15.14 -3.88 -3.71
C LYS A 90 -15.15 -2.62 -4.56
N THR A 91 -16.34 -2.08 -4.77
CA THR A 91 -16.55 -0.80 -5.45
C THR A 91 -16.17 0.35 -4.53
N VAL A 92 -15.29 1.22 -5.00
CA VAL A 92 -14.85 2.46 -4.35
C VAL A 92 -15.27 3.62 -5.23
N ASN A 93 -15.94 4.62 -4.64
CA ASN A 93 -16.35 5.82 -5.37
C ASN A 93 -15.25 6.87 -5.26
N THR A 94 -14.68 7.25 -6.40
CA THR A 94 -13.64 8.26 -6.50
C THR A 94 -14.24 9.54 -7.08
N THR A 95 -14.20 10.61 -6.31
CA THR A 95 -14.53 11.97 -6.77
C THR A 95 -13.23 12.72 -7.03
N ILE A 96 -13.03 13.16 -8.27
CA ILE A 96 -11.89 13.97 -8.70
C ILE A 96 -12.41 15.38 -8.97
N SER A 97 -11.82 16.39 -8.33
CA SER A 97 -12.18 17.80 -8.57
C SER A 97 -10.94 18.60 -8.94
N SER A 98 -11.14 19.59 -9.82
CA SER A 98 -10.06 20.43 -10.34
C SER A 98 -10.34 21.90 -10.11
N LYS A 99 -9.33 22.65 -9.68
CA LYS A 99 -9.40 24.08 -9.40
C LYS A 99 -8.18 24.79 -9.96
N VAL A 100 -8.38 25.89 -10.69
CA VAL A 100 -7.28 26.74 -11.17
C VAL A 100 -7.10 27.92 -10.23
N VAL A 101 -5.85 28.15 -9.81
CA VAL A 101 -5.46 29.27 -8.95
C VAL A 101 -4.51 30.17 -9.73
N ASN A 102 -4.87 31.45 -9.85
CA ASN A 102 -4.05 32.45 -10.55
C ASN A 102 -2.85 32.88 -9.68
N SER A 103 -1.73 33.25 -10.30
CA SER A 103 -0.54 33.77 -9.63
C SER A 103 -0.80 34.98 -8.72
N THR A 104 -1.79 35.81 -9.07
CA THR A 104 -2.20 37.02 -8.34
C THR A 104 -3.36 36.79 -7.38
N ALA A 105 -3.86 35.56 -7.25
CA ALA A 105 -4.97 35.24 -6.37
C ALA A 105 -4.59 35.51 -4.89
N SER A 106 -5.53 36.10 -4.14
CA SER A 106 -5.35 36.33 -2.71
C SER A 106 -5.04 35.01 -1.99
N GLY A 107 -3.96 35.00 -1.20
CA GLY A 107 -3.48 33.81 -0.48
C GLY A 107 -2.56 32.88 -1.28
N ASN A 108 -2.29 33.15 -2.56
CA ASN A 108 -1.31 32.39 -3.33
C ASN A 108 0.12 32.84 -3.00
N THR A 109 0.83 32.05 -2.19
CA THR A 109 2.21 32.32 -1.78
C THR A 109 3.26 31.83 -2.78
N SER A 110 2.86 31.09 -3.82
CA SER A 110 3.80 30.55 -4.81
C SER A 110 4.15 31.54 -5.92
N HIS A 111 3.38 32.62 -6.06
CA HIS A 111 3.49 33.63 -7.13
C HIS A 111 3.44 33.07 -8.57
N VAL A 112 3.00 31.83 -8.74
CA VAL A 112 2.76 31.19 -10.04
C VAL A 112 1.33 30.67 -10.10
N SER A 113 0.77 30.62 -11.31
CA SER A 113 -0.54 29.98 -11.52
C SER A 113 -0.38 28.46 -11.47
N TYR A 114 -1.35 27.77 -10.88
CA TYR A 114 -1.35 26.30 -10.80
C TYR A 114 -2.75 25.73 -10.89
N THR A 115 -2.84 24.45 -11.24
CA THR A 115 -4.06 23.64 -11.14
C THR A 115 -3.93 22.70 -9.95
N GLU A 116 -4.90 22.70 -9.05
CA GLU A 116 -5.02 21.77 -7.93
C GLU A 116 -6.03 20.68 -8.29
N ILE A 117 -5.63 19.43 -8.09
CA ILE A 117 -6.49 18.25 -8.21
C ILE A 117 -6.71 17.68 -6.82
N THR A 118 -7.97 17.48 -6.45
CA THR A 118 -8.37 16.82 -5.20
C THR A 118 -9.05 15.50 -5.53
N ASN A 119 -8.57 14.42 -4.91
CA ASN A 119 -9.11 13.07 -5.07
C ASN A 119 -9.71 12.65 -3.73
N LYS A 120 -11.00 12.36 -3.72
CA LYS A 120 -11.73 11.84 -2.58
C LYS A 120 -12.23 10.44 -2.91
N LEU A 121 -11.70 9.44 -2.20
CA LEU A 121 -12.07 8.03 -2.35
C LEU A 121 -12.96 7.64 -1.17
N GLU A 122 -14.18 7.21 -1.45
CA GLU A 122 -15.17 6.78 -0.46
C GLU A 122 -15.41 5.27 -0.56
N GLY A 123 -15.48 4.61 0.59
CA GLY A 123 -15.69 3.16 0.65
C GLY A 123 -14.43 2.33 0.43
N VAL A 124 -13.23 2.90 0.59
CA VAL A 124 -11.98 2.15 0.44
C VAL A 124 -11.92 1.04 1.49
N PRO A 125 -11.76 -0.24 1.11
CA PRO A 125 -11.66 -1.34 2.07
C PRO A 125 -10.42 -1.20 2.96
N ASP A 126 -10.60 -1.40 4.27
CA ASP A 126 -9.52 -1.38 5.26
C ASP A 126 -9.22 -2.77 5.86
N SER A 127 -9.67 -3.84 5.20
CA SER A 127 -9.31 -5.21 5.56
C SER A 127 -7.81 -5.44 5.43
N ALA A 128 -7.27 -6.39 6.20
CA ALA A 128 -5.84 -6.74 6.12
C ALA A 128 -5.41 -7.12 4.70
N GLN A 129 -6.26 -7.88 3.98
CA GLN A 129 -6.03 -8.27 2.58
C GLN A 129 -5.92 -7.04 1.66
N ALA A 130 -6.89 -6.12 1.74
CA ALA A 130 -6.91 -4.93 0.89
C ALA A 130 -5.69 -4.02 1.16
N LEU A 131 -5.33 -3.82 2.43
CA LEU A 131 -4.20 -2.97 2.80
C LEU A 131 -2.86 -3.62 2.42
N LEU A 132 -2.70 -4.94 2.54
CA LEU A 132 -1.52 -5.64 2.04
C LEU A 132 -1.38 -5.54 0.52
N ALA A 133 -2.50 -5.55 -0.22
CA ALA A 133 -2.47 -5.29 -1.67
C ALA A 133 -1.99 -3.87 -1.98
N GLN A 134 -2.40 -2.86 -1.21
CA GLN A 134 -1.89 -1.49 -1.36
C GLN A 134 -0.39 -1.39 -1.03
N ALA A 135 0.06 -2.04 0.04
CA ALA A 135 1.49 -2.12 0.37
C ALA A 135 2.30 -2.80 -0.74
N SER A 136 1.76 -3.87 -1.33
CA SER A 136 2.35 -4.54 -2.49
C SER A 136 2.44 -3.61 -3.70
N THR A 137 1.35 -2.90 -4.05
CA THR A 137 1.36 -1.91 -5.13
C THR A 137 2.42 -0.84 -4.90
N LEU A 138 2.52 -0.31 -3.67
CA LEU A 138 3.51 0.70 -3.30
C LEU A 138 4.94 0.22 -3.56
N ILE A 139 5.33 -0.90 -2.94
CA ILE A 139 6.71 -1.40 -3.04
C ILE A 139 7.06 -1.89 -4.44
N ASN A 140 6.12 -2.54 -5.14
CA ASN A 140 6.34 -3.05 -6.49
C ASN A 140 6.44 -1.90 -7.49
N THR A 141 5.65 -0.83 -7.34
CA THR A 141 5.77 0.34 -8.22
C THR A 141 7.12 1.02 -8.04
N ILE A 142 7.60 1.15 -6.80
CA ILE A 142 8.95 1.67 -6.51
C ILE A 142 10.02 0.78 -7.17
N ASN A 143 9.94 -0.53 -6.96
CA ASN A 143 10.91 -1.50 -7.49
C ASN A 143 10.91 -1.53 -9.02
N SER A 144 9.75 -1.61 -9.66
CA SER A 144 9.64 -1.67 -11.12
C SER A 144 9.97 -0.34 -11.81
N ALA A 145 9.61 0.80 -11.23
CA ALA A 145 9.99 2.10 -11.78
C ALA A 145 11.49 2.36 -11.63
N CYS A 146 12.09 1.83 -10.55
CA CYS A 146 13.51 1.95 -10.21
C CYS A 146 14.11 3.34 -10.48
N PRO A 147 13.56 4.41 -9.89
CA PRO A 147 14.00 5.75 -10.21
C PRO A 147 15.43 6.01 -9.70
N TRP A 148 16.05 7.03 -10.29
CA TRP A 148 17.22 7.67 -9.71
C TRP A 148 16.86 8.30 -8.36
N PHE A 149 17.80 8.23 -7.42
CA PHE A 149 17.70 8.99 -6.18
C PHE A 149 19.07 9.55 -5.82
N THR A 150 19.07 10.62 -5.03
CA THR A 150 20.26 11.12 -4.36
C THR A 150 19.90 11.36 -2.92
N ALA A 151 20.55 10.65 -2.01
CA ALA A 151 20.37 10.85 -0.58
C ALA A 151 21.39 11.87 -0.05
N THR A 152 20.92 12.85 0.72
CA THR A 152 21.77 13.76 1.50
C THR A 152 21.81 13.27 2.94
N SER A 153 23.00 12.94 3.44
CA SER A 153 23.19 12.59 4.86
C SER A 153 23.53 13.85 5.67
N SER A 154 23.13 13.87 6.95
CA SER A 154 23.54 14.94 7.86
C SER A 154 25.05 14.88 8.11
N SER A 155 25.69 16.05 8.16
CA SER A 155 27.10 16.20 8.53
C SER A 155 27.32 16.24 10.06
N SER A 156 26.26 16.04 10.85
CA SER A 156 26.37 16.02 12.31
C SER A 156 27.16 14.79 12.77
N PRO A 157 27.99 14.90 13.82
CA PRO A 157 28.71 13.76 14.38
C PRO A 157 27.73 12.62 14.73
N ASN A 158 28.07 11.39 14.33
CA ASN A 158 27.28 10.18 14.54
C ASN A 158 25.89 10.15 13.88
N ALA A 159 25.58 11.06 12.94
CA ALA A 159 24.35 10.95 12.18
C ALA A 159 24.38 9.69 11.28
N PRO A 160 23.28 8.91 11.21
CA PRO A 160 23.16 7.81 10.27
C PRO A 160 23.46 8.27 8.84
N GLN A 161 24.24 7.45 8.13
CA GLN A 161 24.68 7.75 6.77
C GLN A 161 24.02 6.79 5.79
N TRP A 162 23.48 7.32 4.69
CA TRP A 162 23.06 6.50 3.57
C TRP A 162 24.27 5.86 2.92
N LYS A 163 24.31 4.53 2.91
CA LYS A 163 25.32 3.77 2.19
C LYS A 163 24.75 3.36 0.83
N TRP A 164 25.13 4.12 -0.20
CA TRP A 164 24.79 3.82 -1.58
C TRP A 164 25.81 4.46 -2.52
N ASN A 165 25.87 4.02 -3.78
CA ASN A 165 26.66 4.71 -4.79
C ASN A 165 25.91 4.81 -6.13
N ALA A 166 26.33 5.75 -6.97
CA ALA A 166 25.70 6.05 -8.27
C ALA A 166 25.61 4.83 -9.20
N ASN A 167 26.50 3.85 -9.06
CA ASN A 167 26.53 2.64 -9.88
C ASN A 167 25.62 1.53 -9.34
N SER A 168 24.95 1.74 -8.21
CA SER A 168 24.05 0.76 -7.57
C SER A 168 22.74 0.52 -8.31
N GLY A 169 22.53 1.02 -9.54
CA GLY A 169 21.35 0.64 -10.31
C GLY A 169 20.07 1.44 -10.00
N GLY A 170 20.16 2.60 -9.33
CA GLY A 170 18.98 3.37 -8.88
C GLY A 170 18.38 2.80 -7.59
N LEU A 171 17.13 3.14 -7.27
CA LEU A 171 16.52 2.77 -5.99
C LEU A 171 16.36 1.25 -5.84
N CYS A 172 15.98 0.53 -6.90
CA CYS A 172 15.79 -0.92 -6.86
C CYS A 172 17.08 -1.72 -6.65
N GLY A 173 18.23 -1.19 -7.09
CA GLY A 173 19.51 -1.85 -6.90
C GLY A 173 20.21 -1.42 -5.61
N ALA A 174 20.08 -0.15 -5.21
CA ALA A 174 20.64 0.35 -3.96
C ALA A 174 19.97 -0.27 -2.73
N PHE A 175 18.66 -0.56 -2.81
CA PHE A 175 17.87 -1.12 -1.72
C PHE A 175 17.29 -2.49 -2.06
N LYS A 176 18.04 -3.30 -2.81
CA LYS A 176 17.54 -4.58 -3.33
C LYS A 176 17.13 -5.52 -2.19
N ASP A 177 17.94 -5.60 -1.13
CA ASP A 177 17.72 -6.53 -0.04
C ASP A 177 16.55 -6.08 0.84
N GLU A 178 16.42 -4.78 1.09
CA GLU A 178 15.32 -4.16 1.82
C GLU A 178 14.00 -4.32 1.06
N ILE A 179 14.00 -4.05 -0.25
CA ILE A 179 12.82 -4.25 -1.10
C ILE A 179 12.41 -5.73 -1.09
N SER A 180 13.37 -6.65 -1.23
CA SER A 180 13.10 -8.09 -1.23
C SER A 180 12.55 -8.56 0.12
N ALA A 181 13.10 -8.05 1.22
CA ALA A 181 12.62 -8.32 2.57
C ALA A 181 11.18 -7.83 2.77
N ILE A 182 10.87 -6.58 2.38
CA ILE A 182 9.52 -6.00 2.46
C ILE A 182 8.53 -6.80 1.61
N GLN A 183 8.90 -7.17 0.38
CA GLN A 183 8.07 -8.01 -0.48
C GLN A 183 7.80 -9.39 0.16
N GLY A 184 8.81 -10.02 0.76
CA GLY A 184 8.68 -11.27 1.49
C GLY A 184 7.76 -11.15 2.72
N MET A 185 7.88 -10.06 3.49
CA MET A 185 7.00 -9.78 4.61
C MET A 185 5.53 -9.64 4.16
N ILE A 186 5.29 -8.90 3.07
CA ILE A 186 3.94 -8.73 2.51
C ILE A 186 3.38 -10.09 2.06
N ALA A 187 4.18 -10.90 1.35
CA ALA A 187 3.76 -12.22 0.90
C ALA A 187 3.40 -13.15 2.08
N ASN A 188 4.25 -13.20 3.12
CA ASN A 188 3.99 -14.00 4.31
C ASN A 188 2.73 -13.53 5.06
N ALA A 189 2.51 -12.22 5.16
CA ALA A 189 1.32 -11.64 5.78
C ALA A 189 0.05 -11.95 4.97
N GLN A 190 0.11 -11.88 3.63
CA GLN A 190 -1.00 -12.25 2.76
C GLN A 190 -1.38 -13.73 2.94
N GLU A 191 -0.39 -14.61 3.01
CA GLU A 191 -0.61 -16.03 3.28
C GLU A 191 -1.23 -16.24 4.67
N ALA A 192 -0.77 -15.53 5.71
CA ALA A 192 -1.35 -15.63 7.05
C ALA A 192 -2.82 -15.16 7.08
N VAL A 193 -3.17 -14.11 6.32
CA VAL A 193 -4.57 -13.67 6.16
C VAL A 193 -5.40 -14.74 5.46
N ALA A 194 -4.88 -15.40 4.43
CA ALA A 194 -5.57 -16.51 3.76
C ALA A 194 -5.84 -17.69 4.73
N GLN A 195 -4.89 -18.01 5.60
CA GLN A 195 -5.08 -19.04 6.64
C GLN A 195 -6.18 -18.67 7.64
N SER A 196 -6.36 -17.38 7.96
CA SER A 196 -7.42 -16.93 8.87
C SER A 196 -8.84 -17.26 8.36
N LYS A 197 -9.00 -17.31 7.03
CA LYS A 197 -10.25 -17.74 6.39
C LYS A 197 -10.52 -19.23 6.64
N ILE A 198 -9.49 -20.08 6.53
CA ILE A 198 -9.58 -21.52 6.80
C ILE A 198 -9.99 -21.77 8.27
N VAL A 199 -9.44 -21.01 9.22
CA VAL A 199 -9.84 -21.08 10.63
C VAL A 199 -11.33 -20.74 10.80
N SER A 200 -11.80 -19.71 10.11
CA SER A 200 -13.20 -19.25 10.17
C SER A 200 -14.19 -20.24 9.55
N GLU A 201 -13.77 -20.99 8.52
CA GLU A 201 -14.59 -22.02 7.86
C GLU A 201 -14.65 -23.33 8.65
N ASN A 202 -13.70 -23.59 9.56
CA ASN A 202 -13.56 -24.84 10.31
C ASN A 202 -13.83 -24.64 11.82
N VAL A 203 -14.99 -24.08 12.17
CA VAL A 203 -15.30 -23.67 13.56
C VAL A 203 -15.35 -24.86 14.52
N GLN A 204 -14.74 -24.71 15.71
CA GLN A 204 -14.65 -25.73 16.76
C GLN A 204 -15.65 -25.48 17.90
N ASN A 205 -16.92 -25.24 17.57
CA ASN A 205 -17.98 -24.93 18.55
C ASN A 205 -19.13 -25.94 18.55
N GLN A 206 -18.99 -27.05 17.81
CA GLN A 206 -19.98 -28.11 17.75
C GLN A 206 -19.67 -29.19 18.79
N ASN A 207 -20.68 -29.56 19.58
CA ASN A 207 -20.64 -30.69 20.51
C ASN A 207 -21.68 -31.73 20.07
N ASN A 208 -21.34 -32.52 19.05
CA ASN A 208 -22.22 -33.50 18.42
C ASN A 208 -21.87 -34.96 18.77
N LEU A 209 -21.17 -35.17 19.90
CA LEU A 209 -20.87 -36.49 20.41
C LEU A 209 -22.15 -37.13 20.99
N GLY A 210 -22.57 -38.26 20.43
CA GLY A 210 -23.76 -38.98 20.89
C GLY A 210 -23.57 -39.50 22.32
N THR A 211 -24.44 -39.09 23.24
CA THR A 211 -24.35 -39.44 24.68
C THR A 211 -24.84 -40.86 25.00
N GLY A 212 -25.46 -41.55 24.03
CA GLY A 212 -26.07 -42.87 24.22
C GLY A 212 -25.15 -44.08 24.00
N LYS A 213 -23.87 -43.86 23.63
CA LYS A 213 -22.87 -44.92 23.48
C LYS A 213 -21.47 -44.41 23.85
N PRO A 214 -20.53 -45.30 24.24
CA PRO A 214 -19.11 -44.93 24.30
C PRO A 214 -18.62 -44.40 22.96
N PHE A 215 -17.75 -43.40 23.01
CA PHE A 215 -17.13 -42.81 21.82
C PHE A 215 -16.30 -43.85 21.06
N ASN A 216 -16.52 -43.98 19.74
CA ASN A 216 -15.71 -44.81 18.87
C ASN A 216 -14.85 -43.95 17.93
N PRO A 217 -13.51 -43.89 18.10
CA PRO A 217 -12.64 -43.06 17.27
C PRO A 217 -12.62 -43.47 15.78
N TYR A 218 -13.03 -44.69 15.44
CA TYR A 218 -13.06 -45.15 14.05
C TYR A 218 -14.31 -44.71 13.29
N THR A 219 -15.39 -44.32 13.98
CA THR A 219 -16.68 -43.96 13.34
C THR A 219 -17.21 -42.60 13.73
N ASP A 220 -16.85 -42.10 14.92
CA ASP A 220 -17.46 -40.91 15.52
C ASP A 220 -16.53 -39.67 15.42
N ALA A 221 -15.45 -39.77 14.65
CA ALA A 221 -14.38 -38.76 14.54
C ALA A 221 -14.39 -37.97 13.21
N SER A 222 -15.53 -37.85 12.52
CA SER A 222 -15.61 -37.08 11.26
C SER A 222 -15.24 -35.60 11.43
N PHE A 223 -15.42 -35.05 12.64
CA PHE A 223 -14.99 -33.70 13.01
C PHE A 223 -13.47 -33.52 12.93
N ALA A 224 -12.68 -34.60 13.04
CA ALA A 224 -11.22 -34.54 13.14
C ALA A 224 -10.57 -33.91 11.90
N GLN A 225 -11.16 -34.05 10.70
CA GLN A 225 -10.65 -33.42 9.49
C GLN A 225 -10.73 -31.89 9.57
N SER A 226 -11.87 -31.36 10.04
CA SER A 226 -12.07 -29.93 10.23
C SER A 226 -11.21 -29.40 11.39
N MET A 227 -11.15 -30.16 12.49
CA MET A 227 -10.28 -29.84 13.63
C MET A 227 -8.80 -29.76 13.23
N LEU A 228 -8.31 -30.71 12.43
CA LEU A 228 -6.94 -30.73 11.93
C LEU A 228 -6.67 -29.55 10.98
N ALA A 229 -7.59 -29.26 10.06
CA ALA A 229 -7.46 -28.11 9.16
C ALA A 229 -7.38 -26.79 9.93
N ASN A 230 -8.24 -26.62 10.95
CA ASN A 230 -8.23 -25.45 11.83
C ASN A 230 -6.90 -25.33 12.58
N ALA A 231 -6.46 -26.39 13.25
CA ALA A 231 -5.22 -26.40 14.03
C ALA A 231 -3.99 -26.10 13.17
N ASN A 232 -3.89 -26.71 11.98
CA ASN A 232 -2.80 -26.47 11.04
C ASN A 232 -2.80 -25.03 10.53
N ALA A 233 -3.98 -24.45 10.23
CA ALA A 233 -4.08 -23.06 9.80
C ALA A 233 -3.61 -22.10 10.90
N GLN A 234 -4.03 -22.30 12.15
CA GLN A 234 -3.58 -21.48 13.28
C GLN A 234 -2.05 -21.58 13.50
N ALA A 235 -1.49 -22.79 13.47
CA ALA A 235 -0.04 -22.98 13.61
C ALA A 235 0.73 -22.32 12.45
N LYS A 236 0.21 -22.42 11.22
CA LYS A 236 0.81 -21.76 10.05
C LYS A 236 0.76 -20.24 10.16
N MET A 237 -0.35 -19.66 10.63
CA MET A 237 -0.45 -18.22 10.89
C MET A 237 0.61 -17.75 11.89
N LEU A 238 0.80 -18.49 13.00
CA LEU A 238 1.80 -18.17 14.01
C LEU A 238 3.22 -18.21 13.43
N ASN A 239 3.54 -19.25 12.65
CA ASN A 239 4.84 -19.39 12.01
C ASN A 239 5.11 -18.27 11.00
N LEU A 240 4.13 -17.91 10.18
CA LEU A 240 4.26 -16.82 9.21
C LEU A 240 4.42 -15.46 9.89
N ALA A 241 3.66 -15.19 10.95
CA ALA A 241 3.81 -13.98 11.75
C ALA A 241 5.22 -13.89 12.37
N HIS A 242 5.73 -15.01 12.89
CA HIS A 242 7.11 -15.08 13.38
C HIS A 242 8.12 -14.81 12.26
N GLN A 243 7.95 -15.40 11.07
CA GLN A 243 8.84 -15.16 9.92
C GLN A 243 8.85 -13.69 9.51
N VAL A 244 7.68 -13.03 9.42
CA VAL A 244 7.59 -11.58 9.14
C VAL A 244 8.42 -10.78 10.14
N ALA A 245 8.31 -11.10 11.43
CA ALA A 245 9.08 -10.42 12.47
C ALA A 245 10.59 -10.66 12.34
N GLN A 246 11.01 -11.90 12.05
CA GLN A 246 12.44 -12.22 11.90
C GLN A 246 13.06 -11.61 10.63
N THR A 247 12.29 -11.42 9.55
CA THR A 247 12.77 -10.83 8.29
C THR A 247 13.32 -9.41 8.46
N ILE A 248 12.79 -8.64 9.41
CA ILE A 248 13.16 -7.23 9.63
C ILE A 248 13.77 -6.98 11.02
N ASN A 249 14.04 -8.03 11.78
CA ASN A 249 14.60 -7.90 13.12
C ASN A 249 16.07 -7.44 13.02
N PRO A 250 16.46 -6.24 13.51
CA PRO A 250 17.82 -5.74 13.41
C PRO A 250 18.86 -6.65 14.05
N ASP A 251 18.49 -7.47 15.04
CA ASP A 251 19.41 -8.43 15.67
C ASP A 251 19.88 -9.54 14.70
N ASN A 252 19.13 -9.78 13.63
CA ASN A 252 19.43 -10.79 12.60
C ASN A 252 19.90 -10.17 11.28
N LEU A 253 19.91 -8.84 11.19
CA LEU A 253 20.34 -8.12 9.99
C LEU A 253 21.85 -7.87 10.04
N THR A 254 22.47 -7.82 8.87
CA THR A 254 23.92 -7.60 8.76
C THR A 254 24.22 -6.63 7.63
N GLY A 255 25.34 -5.92 7.72
CA GLY A 255 25.80 -5.03 6.65
C GLY A 255 25.11 -3.66 6.68
N ASP A 256 24.54 -3.27 5.54
CA ASP A 256 24.04 -1.91 5.28
C ASP A 256 22.52 -1.77 5.47
N PHE A 257 21.88 -2.83 5.99
CA PHE A 257 20.44 -2.89 6.31
C PHE A 257 20.07 -1.94 7.48
#